data_AF-A0A547PAS3-F1
#
_entry.id   AF-A0A547PAS3-F1
#
_cell.length_a   1.000
_cell.length_b   1.000
_cell.length_c   1.000
_cell.angle_alpha   90.00
_cell.angle_beta   90.00
_cell.angle_gamma   90.00
#
_symmetry.space_group_name_H-M   'P 1'
#
loop_
_entity.id
_entity.type
_entity.pdbx_description
1 polymer ?
#
loop_
_entity_poly.entity_id
_entity_poly.type
_entity_poly.pdbx_seq_one_letter_code
_entity_poly.pdbx_strand_id
1 'polypeptide(L)'
;MKRIATIAALGAASLAVSACGSTDDASSDLEVETVEMPAEEALEPVAEEPVADAAVSRTESVEGPPPVDTQTAQEAANAAEDVAAAVEAAEAAEAAMAAEAAEAAANLEIE
;
A
#
# COMPACT_ATOMS: atom_id res chain seq x y z
N MET A 1 -3.61 3.01 -31.54
CA MET A 1 -3.75 1.58 -31.20
C MET A 1 -2.53 0.93 -30.53
N LYS A 2 -1.38 1.62 -30.32
CA LYS A 2 -0.21 1.03 -29.63
C LYS A 2 -0.27 1.03 -28.10
N ARG A 3 -1.19 1.80 -27.49
CA ARG A 3 -1.31 1.96 -26.03
C ARG A 3 -2.15 0.88 -25.34
N ILE A 4 -2.98 0.16 -26.10
CA ILE A 4 -3.84 -0.92 -25.56
C ILE A 4 -3.02 -2.22 -25.40
N ALA A 5 -2.05 -2.43 -26.30
CA ALA A 5 -1.15 -3.59 -26.25
C ALA A 5 -0.24 -3.60 -25.02
N THR A 6 0.19 -2.44 -24.53
CA THR A 6 1.07 -2.32 -23.35
C THR A 6 0.34 -2.63 -22.04
N ILE A 7 -0.96 -2.32 -21.95
CA ILE A 7 -1.77 -2.57 -20.74
C ILE A 7 -2.07 -4.07 -20.58
N ALA A 8 -2.33 -4.76 -21.69
CA ALA A 8 -2.55 -6.21 -21.69
C ALA A 8 -1.29 -7.00 -21.27
N ALA A 9 -0.10 -6.52 -21.63
CA ALA A 9 1.16 -7.17 -21.29
C ALA A 9 1.50 -7.10 -19.78
N LEU A 10 1.17 -5.98 -19.11
CA LEU A 10 1.37 -5.86 -17.66
C LEU A 10 0.37 -6.70 -16.85
N GLY A 11 -0.87 -6.84 -17.32
CA GLY A 11 -1.90 -7.64 -16.65
C GLY A 11 -1.60 -9.15 -16.66
N ALA A 12 -0.96 -9.67 -17.71
CA ALA A 12 -0.61 -11.09 -17.78
C ALA A 12 0.51 -11.48 -16.78
N ALA A 13 1.39 -10.53 -16.44
CA ALA A 13 2.50 -10.78 -15.52
C ALA A 13 2.03 -10.92 -14.05
N SER A 14 0.99 -10.19 -13.64
CA SER A 14 0.47 -10.26 -12.27
C SER A 14 -0.32 -11.55 -11.99
N LEU A 15 -1.00 -12.13 -12.99
CA LEU A 15 -1.66 -13.44 -12.84
C LEU A 15 -0.66 -14.62 -12.80
N ALA A 16 0.54 -14.46 -13.35
CA ALA A 16 1.56 -15.51 -13.32
C ALA A 16 2.25 -15.63 -11.95
N VAL A 17 2.33 -14.55 -11.17
CA VAL A 17 2.96 -14.55 -9.83
C VAL A 17 2.07 -15.22 -8.79
N SER A 18 0.74 -15.17 -8.92
CA SER A 18 -0.17 -15.89 -8.00
C SER A 18 -0.20 -17.41 -8.23
N ALA A 19 0.36 -17.90 -9.34
CA ALA A 19 0.43 -19.33 -9.66
C ALA A 19 1.75 -19.97 -9.19
N CYS A 20 2.74 -19.19 -8.77
CA CYS A 20 4.03 -19.70 -8.25
C CYS A 20 4.10 -19.70 -6.71
N GLY A 21 2.93 -19.79 -6.06
CA GLY A 21 2.78 -19.77 -4.60
C GLY A 21 1.88 -20.89 -4.09
N SER A 22 1.92 -22.09 -4.70
CA SER A 22 1.35 -23.26 -4.02
C SER A 22 2.27 -23.62 -2.86
N THR A 23 1.85 -23.28 -1.65
CA THR A 23 2.46 -23.78 -0.43
C THR A 23 2.21 -25.28 -0.37
N ASP A 24 3.16 -26.07 -0.88
CA ASP A 24 3.20 -27.50 -0.64
C ASP A 24 3.45 -27.70 0.85
N ASP A 25 2.54 -28.37 1.56
CA ASP A 25 2.67 -28.66 2.98
C ASP A 25 3.70 -29.78 3.16
N ALA A 26 4.98 -29.38 3.23
CA ALA A 26 6.11 -30.28 3.45
C ALA A 26 6.12 -30.92 4.86
N SER A 27 5.11 -30.65 5.68
CA SER A 27 4.96 -31.18 7.05
C SER A 27 4.84 -32.71 7.10
N SER A 28 4.51 -33.36 5.97
CA SER A 28 4.28 -34.82 5.88
C SER A 28 5.48 -35.64 5.39
N ASP A 29 6.55 -35.00 4.90
CA ASP A 29 7.76 -35.68 4.40
C ASP A 29 8.90 -35.73 5.44
N LEU A 30 8.71 -35.05 6.58
CA LEU A 30 9.63 -35.08 7.71
C LEU A 30 9.16 -36.13 8.72
N GLU A 31 9.65 -37.36 8.58
CA GLU A 31 9.65 -38.30 9.71
C GLU A 31 10.49 -37.66 10.83
N VAL A 32 9.83 -37.23 11.90
CA VAL A 32 10.50 -36.64 13.06
C VAL A 32 11.29 -37.73 13.74
N GLU A 33 12.54 -37.90 13.33
CA GLU A 33 13.54 -38.65 14.08
C GLU A 33 13.69 -37.97 15.43
N THR A 34 12.98 -38.51 16.41
CA THR A 34 13.13 -38.14 17.82
C THR A 34 14.54 -38.51 18.21
N VAL A 35 15.45 -37.55 18.12
CA VAL A 35 16.80 -37.70 18.66
C VAL A 35 16.62 -38.08 20.13
N GLU A 36 17.10 -39.24 20.55
CA GLU A 36 17.18 -39.65 21.96
C GLU A 36 18.23 -38.83 22.72
N MET A 37 18.27 -37.52 22.49
CA MET A 37 19.01 -36.59 23.33
C MET A 37 18.14 -36.43 24.58
N PRO A 38 18.63 -36.86 25.76
CA PRO A 38 17.87 -36.77 27.00
C PRO A 38 17.40 -35.33 27.19
N ALA A 39 16.11 -35.13 27.53
CA ALA A 39 15.57 -33.80 27.77
C ALA A 39 16.37 -33.05 28.86
N GLU A 40 16.96 -33.78 29.80
CA GLU A 40 17.88 -33.26 30.81
C GLU A 40 19.07 -32.49 30.23
N GLU A 41 19.68 -32.92 29.14
CA GLU A 41 20.86 -32.25 28.56
C GLU A 41 20.50 -30.90 27.95
N ALA A 42 19.25 -30.73 27.48
CA ALA A 42 18.73 -29.45 27.00
C ALA A 42 18.33 -28.49 28.14
N LEU A 43 18.16 -29.01 29.36
CA LEU A 43 17.77 -28.23 30.54
C LEU A 43 18.95 -27.91 31.46
N GLU A 44 20.16 -28.38 31.12
CA GLU A 44 21.36 -28.02 31.86
C GLU A 44 21.56 -26.50 31.86
N PRO A 45 21.88 -25.91 33.02
CA PRO A 45 22.09 -24.47 33.10
C PRO A 45 23.34 -24.10 32.31
N VAL A 46 23.21 -23.10 31.44
CA VAL A 46 24.35 -22.46 30.77
C VAL A 46 25.25 -21.84 31.84
N ALA A 47 26.49 -22.34 31.95
CA ALA A 47 27.46 -21.92 32.95
C ALA A 47 28.32 -20.73 32.48
N GLU A 48 28.26 -20.42 31.19
CA GLU A 48 28.98 -19.32 30.56
C GLU A 48 28.41 -17.97 31.00
N GLU A 49 29.29 -17.08 31.46
CA GLU A 49 28.93 -15.67 31.67
C GLU A 49 28.71 -14.97 30.31
N PRO A 50 27.69 -14.09 30.20
CA PRO A 50 27.47 -13.33 28.98
C PRO A 50 28.67 -12.43 28.69
N VAL A 51 29.30 -12.61 27.52
CA VAL A 51 30.39 -11.75 27.06
C VAL A 51 29.80 -10.42 26.60
N ALA A 52 30.30 -9.32 27.15
CA ALA A 52 29.91 -7.98 26.71
C ALA A 52 30.35 -7.75 25.25
N ASP A 53 29.38 -7.45 24.38
CA ASP A 53 29.66 -7.01 23.01
C ASP A 53 30.19 -5.56 23.04
N ALA A 54 31.47 -5.39 22.72
CA ALA A 54 32.11 -4.07 22.66
C ALA A 54 31.50 -3.15 21.59
N ALA A 55 30.81 -3.70 20.57
CA ALA A 55 30.10 -2.92 19.57
C ALA A 55 28.76 -2.36 20.08
N VAL A 56 28.16 -2.97 21.11
CA VAL A 56 26.87 -2.56 21.71
C VAL A 56 27.04 -1.45 22.75
N SER A 57 28.26 -1.19 23.23
CA SER A 57 28.55 -0.08 24.15
C SER A 57 28.39 1.32 23.53
N ARG A 58 28.01 1.38 22.25
CA ARG A 58 27.72 2.62 21.56
C ARG A 58 26.23 2.91 21.66
N THR A 59 25.84 3.63 22.70
CA THR A 59 24.62 4.44 22.64
C THR A 59 24.87 5.56 21.63
N GLU A 60 24.87 5.24 20.33
CA GLU A 60 24.64 6.25 19.31
C GLU A 60 23.32 6.90 19.71
N SER A 61 23.33 8.21 19.94
CA SER A 61 22.09 8.96 20.00
C SER A 61 21.46 8.76 18.62
N VAL A 62 20.46 7.87 18.54
CA VAL A 62 19.61 7.77 17.36
C VAL A 62 18.94 9.12 17.28
N GLU A 63 19.45 9.98 16.39
CA GLU A 63 18.75 11.18 15.97
C GLU A 63 17.42 10.69 15.41
N GLY A 64 16.33 11.01 16.13
CA GLY A 64 14.99 10.66 15.70
C GLY A 64 14.74 11.20 14.30
N PRO A 65 13.81 10.59 13.53
CA PRO A 65 13.45 11.12 12.22
C PRO A 65 13.11 12.62 12.33
N PRO A 66 13.46 13.43 11.31
CA PRO A 66 13.11 14.84 11.32
C PRO A 66 11.60 15.00 11.52
N PRO A 67 11.16 16.11 12.16
CA PRO A 67 9.74 16.38 12.31
C PRO A 67 9.08 16.36 10.93
N VAL A 68 7.99 15.62 10.81
CA VAL A 68 7.16 15.64 9.60
C VAL A 68 6.24 16.85 9.67
N ASP A 69 6.11 17.58 8.57
CA ASP A 69 5.12 18.66 8.45
C ASP A 69 3.72 18.04 8.50
N THR A 70 3.06 18.17 9.66
CA THR A 70 1.68 17.75 9.83
C THR A 70 0.77 18.88 9.38
N GLN A 71 -0.07 18.61 8.39
CA GLN A 71 -1.15 19.53 8.03
C GLN A 71 -2.04 19.78 9.25
N THR A 72 -2.33 21.05 9.52
CA THR A 72 -3.25 21.40 10.61
C THR A 72 -4.69 21.04 10.25
N ALA A 73 -5.54 20.81 11.26
CA ALA A 73 -6.97 20.59 11.02
C ALA A 73 -7.62 21.76 10.26
N GLN A 74 -7.11 22.98 10.47
CA GLN A 74 -7.60 24.17 9.77
C GLN A 74 -7.23 24.18 8.29
N GLU A 75 -6.01 23.79 7.92
CA GLU A 75 -5.60 23.69 6.51
C GLU A 75 -6.37 22.59 5.77
N ALA A 76 -6.66 21.47 6.43
CA ALA A 76 -7.49 20.42 5.86
C ALA A 76 -8.95 20.89 5.64
N ALA A 77 -9.50 21.67 6.58
CA ALA A 77 -10.84 22.25 6.45
C ALA A 77 -10.93 23.26 5.30
N ASN A 78 -9.96 24.17 5.18
CA ASN A 78 -9.92 25.15 4.08
C ASN A 78 -9.83 24.45 2.72
N ALA A 79 -8.98 23.42 2.59
CA ALA A 79 -8.86 22.65 1.35
C ALA A 79 -10.16 21.93 0.97
N ALA A 80 -10.94 21.46 1.96
CA ALA A 80 -12.24 20.85 1.71
C ALA A 80 -13.28 21.87 1.21
N GLU A 81 -13.27 23.08 1.76
CA GLU A 81 -14.14 24.18 1.30
C GLU A 81 -13.81 24.59 -0.14
N ASP A 82 -12.52 24.71 -0.49
CA ASP A 82 -12.08 25.03 -1.84
C ASP A 82 -12.54 23.98 -2.87
N VAL A 83 -12.46 22.69 -2.50
CA VAL A 83 -12.95 21.59 -3.35
C VAL A 83 -14.46 21.65 -3.51
N ALA A 84 -15.21 21.92 -2.43
CA ALA A 84 -16.66 22.04 -2.50
C ALA A 84 -17.09 23.18 -3.46
N ALA A 85 -16.44 24.35 -3.33
CA ALA A 85 -16.70 25.49 -4.22
C ALA A 85 -16.36 25.19 -5.69
N ALA A 86 -15.27 24.46 -5.95
CA ALA A 86 -14.88 24.06 -7.29
C ALA A 86 -15.89 23.09 -7.94
N VAL A 87 -16.46 22.17 -7.15
CA VAL A 87 -17.50 21.23 -7.62
C VAL A 87 -18.78 21.97 -7.98
N GLU A 88 -19.27 22.87 -7.11
CA GLU A 88 -20.47 23.67 -7.40
C GLU A 88 -20.30 24.52 -8.67
N ALA A 89 -19.11 25.13 -8.85
CA ALA A 89 -18.80 25.88 -10.06
C ALA A 89 -18.78 25.01 -11.33
N ALA A 90 -18.27 23.78 -11.23
CA ALA A 90 -18.25 22.83 -12.33
C ALA A 90 -19.67 22.36 -12.71
N GLU A 91 -20.52 22.04 -11.73
CA GLU A 91 -21.91 21.64 -11.97
C GLU A 91 -22.72 22.78 -12.61
N ALA A 92 -22.52 24.02 -12.17
CA ALA A 92 -23.14 25.19 -12.78
C ALA A 92 -22.71 25.41 -14.23
N ALA A 93 -21.42 25.18 -14.54
CA ALA A 93 -20.90 25.26 -15.90
C ALA A 93 -21.47 24.15 -16.80
N GLU A 94 -21.60 22.93 -16.29
CA GLU A 94 -22.18 21.79 -17.01
C GLU A 94 -23.68 22.02 -17.30
N ALA A 95 -24.42 22.55 -16.33
CA ALA A 95 -25.82 22.93 -16.53
C ALA A 95 -26.00 24.03 -17.59
N ALA A 96 -25.10 25.02 -17.63
CA ALA A 96 -25.11 26.06 -18.65
C ALA A 96 -24.84 25.49 -20.06
N MET A 97 -23.85 24.59 -20.20
CA MET A 97 -23.57 23.93 -21.48
C MET A 97 -24.71 23.02 -21.94
N ALA A 98 -25.36 22.32 -21.01
CA ALA A 98 -26.52 21.47 -21.32
C ALA A 98 -27.72 22.31 -21.79
N ALA A 99 -27.96 23.48 -21.20
CA ALA A 99 -29.02 24.39 -21.63
C ALA A 99 -28.75 24.94 -23.06
N GLU A 100 -27.51 25.34 -23.35
CA GLU A 100 -27.12 25.82 -24.68
C GLU A 100 -27.23 24.71 -25.75
N ALA A 101 -26.84 23.48 -25.40
CA ALA A 101 -26.99 22.32 -26.29
C ALA A 101 -28.47 21.96 -26.56
N ALA A 102 -29.35 22.10 -25.55
CA ALA A 102 -30.77 21.87 -25.71
C ALA A 102 -31.43 22.93 -26.61
N GLU A 103 -31.02 24.19 -26.49
CA GLU A 103 -31.50 25.28 -27.35
C GLU A 103 -31.03 25.13 -28.80
N ALA A 104 -29.78 24.70 -29.00
CA ALA A 104 -29.24 24.39 -30.33
C ALA A 104 -29.95 23.19 -30.99
N ALA A 105 -30.33 22.16 -30.23
CA ALA A 105 -31.08 21.02 -30.73
C ALA A 105 -32.52 21.42 -31.15
N ALA A 106 -33.19 22.26 -30.37
CA ALA A 106 -34.54 22.73 -30.65
C ALA A 106 -34.62 23.57 -31.95
N ASN A 107 -33.58 24.34 -32.27
CA ASN A 107 -33.53 25.09 -33.53
C ASN A 107 -33.25 24.22 -34.76
N LEU A 108 -32.70 23.02 -34.61
CA LEU A 108 -32.41 22.10 -35.71
C LEU A 108 -33.64 21.27 -36.14
N GLU A 109 -34.65 21.12 -35.26
CA GLU A 109 -35.89 20.38 -35.54
C GLU A 109 -36.98 21.20 -36.27
N ILE A 110 -36.72 22.47 -36.58
CA ILE A 110 -37.69 23.39 -37.21
C ILE A 110 -37.40 23.65 -38.72
N GLU A 111 -36.25 23.23 -39.25
CA GLU A 111 -35.93 23.29 -40.71
C GLU A 111 -36.24 22.00 -41.49
#